data_AF-A0A0M0HV54-F1
#
_entry.id   AF-A0A0M0HV54-F1
#
_cell.length_a   1.000
_cell.length_b   1.000
_cell.length_c   1.000
_cell.angle_alpha   90.00
_cell.angle_beta   90.00
_cell.angle_gamma   90.00
#
_symmetry.space_group_name_H-M   'P 1'
#
loop_
_entity.id
_entity.type
_entity.pdbx_description
1 polymer ?
#
loop_
_entity_poly.entity_id
_entity_poly.type
_entity_poly.pdbx_seq_one_letter_code
_entity_poly.pdbx_strand_id
1 'polypeptide(L)'
;MGPINLWMPKTTSMKLYSSPTVSRSKSVFILCYSLFTVQSSFAANQGSTTLPSDTYLQNSKGMSIGYFRSEVLRTDQNNVATGEHDYEIRLPANALFAIKVDGQEVKPGETFNSSKTLNNGILSLDIAPLRKKDIGKVEYEVYIPSLYSIDDRFWEVFDPTYTKWLDSGQNVEHESWLPPLAQQMTDFTQTRKYKDVYTRERQDRDKDTNVGEIRNHGDPVTEYDYRPNTESRDVKASVDAYVNTGELHDCGDWVPPASETYEGLSVDQTFTCQQDQTRTWTYKVGSYVIGTHPQLQSIDDIKYRTVPGTKNPWLSTASAFGEWSNTGEPYQISSWEPPIVAQTANFTQSRSYKQNQTRTEQKQQKNAVTGEIRSVGELKYPIKAVTVNQQRTIAVSVSGWSNSGSAYNCGAWTPAANTVSSGTRFTQTQGCTQMQVRTWSYKDGSTVITTRPENRTVSLSPNRSAVGTKSTLRLVKTGSYHTYRGELSYELSFAREDGDTIVNSSAYDSQAGKACSPEGHGYTYYTIKDPNAYFALYKCQR
;
A
#
# COMPACT_ATOMS: atom_id res chain seq x y z
N MET A 1 34.03 -22.68 28.62
CA MET A 1 35.32 -23.13 28.04
C MET A 1 35.24 -22.83 26.56
N GLY A 2 35.72 -21.74 25.98
CA GLY A 2 36.92 -20.93 26.18
C GLY A 2 37.52 -20.77 24.78
N PRO A 3 37.37 -19.63 24.09
CA PRO A 3 37.94 -19.45 22.75
C PRO A 3 39.38 -18.92 22.86
N ILE A 4 40.26 -19.49 22.03
CA ILE A 4 41.68 -19.11 21.93
C ILE A 4 41.79 -17.88 21.02
N ASN A 5 42.41 -16.84 21.56
CA ASN A 5 42.88 -15.65 20.86
C ASN A 5 44.14 -15.95 20.03
N LEU A 6 44.30 -15.30 18.87
CA LEU A 6 45.58 -14.66 18.51
C LEU A 6 45.39 -13.56 17.43
N TRP A 7 45.39 -12.31 17.91
CA TRP A 7 45.99 -11.08 17.38
C TRP A 7 46.20 -10.85 15.86
N MET A 8 45.55 -9.80 15.35
CA MET A 8 45.98 -8.95 14.21
C MET A 8 46.08 -7.49 14.71
N PRO A 9 47.09 -6.70 14.28
CA PRO A 9 47.15 -5.28 14.60
C PRO A 9 46.47 -4.39 13.56
N LYS A 10 45.93 -3.30 14.09
CA LYS A 10 45.06 -2.26 13.54
C LYS A 10 45.61 -1.53 12.30
N THR A 11 44.76 -1.39 11.29
CA THR A 11 44.78 -0.32 10.29
C THR A 11 44.07 0.92 10.86
N THR A 12 44.65 2.10 10.67
CA THR A 12 43.94 3.38 10.89
C THR A 12 44.15 4.27 9.66
N SER A 13 43.01 4.74 9.17
CA SER A 13 42.80 5.53 7.97
C SER A 13 43.15 7.01 8.19
N MET A 14 43.67 7.70 7.18
CA MET A 14 43.82 9.16 7.20
C MET A 14 43.38 9.77 5.88
N LYS A 15 42.36 10.64 5.96
CA LYS A 15 41.84 11.50 4.88
C LYS A 15 42.72 12.75 4.72
N LEU A 16 42.84 13.18 3.47
CA LEU A 16 43.38 14.46 2.97
C LEU A 16 42.50 15.66 3.35
N TYR A 17 43.10 16.79 3.75
CA TYR A 17 43.16 18.07 2.99
C TYR A 17 43.75 19.23 3.82
N SER A 18 44.64 20.01 3.20
CA SER A 18 44.79 21.49 3.24
C SER A 18 46.25 21.99 3.39
N SER A 19 46.66 22.81 2.42
CA SER A 19 47.93 23.54 2.25
C SER A 19 47.93 24.88 3.04
N PRO A 20 48.92 25.81 2.92
CA PRO A 20 50.34 25.74 2.56
C PRO A 20 51.25 26.52 3.58
N THR A 21 52.52 26.75 3.20
CA THR A 21 53.53 27.71 3.71
C THR A 21 54.47 27.26 4.85
N VAL A 22 55.75 27.04 4.51
CA VAL A 22 56.89 27.96 4.74
C VAL A 22 58.22 27.20 4.52
N SER A 23 59.13 27.86 3.79
CA SER A 23 60.60 27.75 3.82
C SER A 23 61.25 26.36 3.75
N ARG A 24 61.87 26.05 2.60
CA ARG A 24 63.04 25.16 2.56
C ARG A 24 64.24 25.89 1.99
N SER A 25 65.14 26.19 2.92
CA SER A 25 66.57 26.39 2.80
C SER A 25 67.20 25.66 1.61
N LYS A 26 67.93 26.43 0.81
CA LYS A 26 68.95 25.94 -0.12
C LYS A 26 70.02 25.22 0.70
N SER A 27 70.14 23.90 0.53
CA SER A 27 71.33 23.15 0.96
C SER A 27 72.02 22.65 -0.30
N VAL A 28 72.84 23.54 -0.84
CA VAL A 28 73.89 23.21 -1.82
C VAL A 28 74.87 22.30 -1.09
N PHE A 29 74.96 21.04 -1.51
CA PHE A 29 76.06 20.17 -1.14
C PHE A 29 77.31 20.72 -1.83
N ILE A 30 77.99 21.63 -1.12
CA ILE A 30 79.37 22.02 -1.41
C ILE A 30 80.20 20.81 -1.00
N LEU A 31 80.58 19.99 -1.98
CA LEU A 31 81.71 19.08 -1.81
C LEU A 31 82.93 19.95 -1.55
N CYS A 32 83.27 20.03 -0.26
CA CYS A 32 84.52 20.62 0.22
C CYS A 32 85.64 19.69 -0.26
N TYR A 33 86.12 19.93 -1.49
CA TYR A 33 87.43 19.45 -1.88
C TYR A 33 88.43 20.17 -0.97
N SER A 34 88.88 19.44 0.04
CA SER A 34 90.06 19.77 0.82
C SER A 34 91.21 19.95 -0.18
N LEU A 35 91.47 21.20 -0.53
CA LEU A 35 92.75 21.63 -1.06
C LEU A 35 93.77 21.30 0.03
N PHE A 36 94.34 20.10 -0.03
CA PHE A 36 95.65 19.83 0.52
C PHE A 36 96.60 20.74 -0.24
N THR A 37 96.78 21.96 0.27
CA THR A 37 97.98 22.74 0.00
C THR A 37 99.11 21.96 0.66
N VAL A 38 99.66 21.00 -0.08
CA VAL A 38 100.99 20.48 0.21
C VAL A 38 101.92 21.66 -0.07
N GLN A 39 102.21 22.44 0.97
CA GLN A 39 103.40 23.27 0.99
C GLN A 39 104.57 22.30 1.06
N SER A 40 104.96 21.80 -0.10
CA SER A 40 106.23 21.16 -0.32
C SER A 40 107.29 22.24 -0.18
N SER A 41 107.68 22.47 1.08
CA SER A 41 108.89 23.20 1.45
C SER A 41 110.06 22.30 1.11
N PHE A 42 110.38 22.22 -0.18
CA PHE A 42 111.59 21.59 -0.63
C PHE A 42 112.69 22.63 -0.57
N ALA A 43 113.40 22.60 0.55
CA ALA A 43 114.71 23.19 0.67
C ALA A 43 115.54 22.70 -0.53
N ALA A 44 115.86 23.63 -1.44
CA ALA A 44 116.90 23.42 -2.42
C ALA A 44 118.13 22.92 -1.66
N ASN A 45 118.64 21.76 -2.06
CA ASN A 45 119.87 21.24 -1.52
C ASN A 45 120.93 22.34 -1.64
N GLN A 46 121.45 22.73 -0.48
CA GLN A 46 122.17 23.97 -0.25
C GLN A 46 123.40 24.04 -1.16
N GLY A 47 123.24 24.73 -2.29
CA GLY A 47 124.36 25.22 -3.09
C GLY A 47 125.03 26.39 -2.38
N SER A 48 125.47 26.20 -1.13
CA SER A 48 126.50 27.04 -0.55
C SER A 48 127.79 26.73 -1.31
N THR A 49 128.01 27.40 -2.43
CA THR A 49 129.36 27.47 -2.98
C THR A 49 130.16 28.39 -2.08
N THR A 50 130.76 27.78 -1.07
CA THR A 50 131.86 28.38 -0.36
C THR A 50 132.99 28.55 -1.37
N LEU A 51 133.38 29.78 -1.68
CA LEU A 51 134.61 29.99 -2.46
C LEU A 51 135.74 29.20 -1.78
N PRO A 52 136.53 28.40 -2.52
CA PRO A 52 137.66 27.68 -1.94
C PRO A 52 138.47 28.63 -1.07
N SER A 53 138.93 28.19 0.11
CA SER A 53 139.59 29.04 1.12
C SER A 53 140.80 29.84 0.59
N ASP A 54 141.24 29.53 -0.62
CA ASP A 54 142.46 30.02 -1.24
C ASP A 54 142.17 31.03 -2.37
N THR A 55 140.89 31.29 -2.69
CA THR A 55 140.49 32.21 -3.78
C THR A 55 140.01 33.54 -3.22
N TYR A 56 140.91 34.52 -3.18
CA TYR A 56 140.57 35.91 -2.88
C TYR A 56 139.67 36.49 -3.97
N LEU A 57 138.68 37.30 -3.57
CA LEU A 57 137.77 37.99 -4.48
C LEU A 57 138.48 38.99 -5.44
N GLN A 58 139.80 39.19 -5.28
CA GLN A 58 140.71 39.76 -6.28
C GLN A 58 142.04 39.00 -6.35
N ASN A 59 142.65 38.87 -7.54
CA ASN A 59 144.07 38.49 -7.65
C ASN A 59 145.00 39.66 -7.27
N SER A 60 146.31 39.40 -7.10
CA SER A 60 147.34 40.39 -6.76
C SER A 60 147.48 41.59 -7.73
N LYS A 61 146.70 41.61 -8.83
CA LYS A 61 146.62 42.69 -9.82
C LYS A 61 145.27 43.44 -9.80
N GLY A 62 144.38 43.15 -8.85
CA GLY A 62 143.14 43.92 -8.60
C GLY A 62 142.00 43.67 -9.59
N MET A 63 141.94 42.49 -10.22
CA MET A 63 140.83 42.05 -11.09
C MET A 63 139.94 41.02 -10.38
N SER A 64 138.61 41.15 -10.49
CA SER A 64 137.59 40.29 -9.85
C SER A 64 137.52 38.89 -10.46
N ILE A 65 137.36 37.85 -9.64
CA ILE A 65 137.43 36.43 -10.08
C ILE A 65 136.36 35.54 -9.39
N GLY A 66 135.14 36.02 -9.20
CA GLY A 66 134.04 35.19 -8.68
C GLY A 66 132.96 34.98 -9.74
N TYR A 67 132.64 33.71 -10.03
CA TYR A 67 131.51 33.32 -10.88
C TYR A 67 130.81 32.14 -10.21
N PHE A 68 129.48 32.22 -10.07
CA PHE A 68 128.63 31.14 -9.58
C PHE A 68 127.98 30.41 -10.75
N ARG A 69 127.98 29.08 -10.69
CA ARG A 69 127.31 28.21 -11.65
C ARG A 69 126.64 27.06 -10.91
N SER A 70 125.34 26.88 -11.12
CA SER A 70 124.60 25.73 -10.58
C SER A 70 124.85 24.45 -11.39
N GLU A 71 124.48 23.31 -10.80
CA GLU A 71 124.22 22.09 -11.58
C GLU A 71 122.98 22.27 -12.48
N VAL A 72 122.70 21.28 -13.34
CA VAL A 72 121.51 21.27 -14.20
C VAL A 72 120.27 21.05 -13.33
N LEU A 73 119.46 22.10 -13.20
CA LEU A 73 118.20 22.10 -12.48
C LEU A 73 117.15 21.30 -13.26
N ARG A 74 116.39 20.46 -12.56
CA ARG A 74 115.35 19.60 -13.14
C ARG A 74 114.02 19.79 -12.42
N THR A 75 112.94 19.61 -13.17
CA THR A 75 111.55 19.63 -12.64
C THR A 75 111.23 18.31 -11.94
N ASP A 76 110.09 18.25 -11.26
CA ASP A 76 109.59 17.02 -10.62
C ASP A 76 109.28 15.90 -11.62
N GLN A 77 109.05 16.25 -12.90
CA GLN A 77 108.92 15.29 -14.00
C GLN A 77 110.29 14.87 -14.58
N ASN A 78 111.39 15.27 -13.92
CA ASN A 78 112.78 15.02 -14.29
C ASN A 78 113.21 15.69 -15.61
N ASN A 79 112.42 16.61 -16.14
CA ASN A 79 112.77 17.42 -17.31
C ASN A 79 113.76 18.51 -16.93
N VAL A 80 114.60 18.96 -17.86
CA VAL A 80 115.52 20.07 -17.61
C VAL A 80 114.70 21.35 -17.45
N ALA A 81 114.96 22.13 -16.40
CA ALA A 81 114.29 23.40 -16.18
C ALA A 81 114.66 24.37 -17.32
N THR A 82 113.65 24.98 -17.94
CA THR A 82 113.82 25.80 -19.15
C THR A 82 112.92 27.02 -19.08
N GLY A 83 113.40 28.15 -19.57
CA GLY A 83 112.64 29.42 -19.53
C GLY A 83 113.09 30.32 -18.39
N GLU A 84 112.38 31.43 -18.21
CA GLU A 84 112.69 32.43 -17.18
C GLU A 84 112.33 31.90 -15.79
N HIS A 85 113.30 31.92 -14.88
CA HIS A 85 113.13 31.50 -13.49
C HIS A 85 113.58 32.63 -12.56
N ASP A 86 112.80 32.83 -11.50
CA ASP A 86 113.14 33.76 -10.44
C ASP A 86 114.17 33.12 -9.50
N TYR A 87 115.17 33.90 -9.08
CA TYR A 87 116.17 33.46 -8.10
C TYR A 87 116.47 34.58 -7.10
N GLU A 88 116.90 34.15 -5.91
CA GLU A 88 117.26 35.03 -4.80
C GLU A 88 118.70 34.73 -4.37
N ILE A 89 119.49 35.77 -4.07
CA ILE A 89 120.80 35.67 -3.45
C ILE A 89 120.78 36.35 -2.10
N ARG A 90 121.14 35.62 -1.05
CA ARG A 90 121.09 36.10 0.33
C ARG A 90 122.51 36.28 0.85
N LEU A 91 122.86 37.51 1.23
CA LEU A 91 124.14 37.81 1.88
C LEU A 91 123.94 37.87 3.40
N PRO A 92 124.62 37.03 4.20
CA PRO A 92 124.40 36.98 5.63
C PRO A 92 124.91 38.27 6.31
N ALA A 93 124.26 38.67 7.41
CA ALA A 93 124.56 39.92 8.10
C ALA A 93 125.98 39.99 8.70
N ASN A 94 126.63 38.86 8.91
CA ASN A 94 128.01 38.74 9.40
C ASN A 94 129.06 38.77 8.27
N ALA A 95 128.66 39.00 7.02
CA ALA A 95 129.58 39.12 5.90
C ALA A 95 130.56 40.28 6.12
N LEU A 96 131.86 40.02 5.87
CA LEU A 96 132.93 40.98 6.12
C LEU A 96 132.84 42.23 5.23
N PHE A 97 132.21 42.13 4.06
CA PHE A 97 132.00 43.24 3.13
C PHE A 97 130.85 42.96 2.14
N ALA A 98 130.38 44.02 1.49
CA ALA A 98 129.35 43.97 0.46
C ALA A 98 129.89 43.38 -0.85
N ILE A 99 129.05 42.64 -1.56
CA ILE A 99 129.37 42.06 -2.86
C ILE A 99 128.61 42.77 -3.98
N LYS A 100 129.04 42.53 -5.22
CA LYS A 100 128.29 42.82 -6.44
C LYS A 100 127.84 41.51 -7.06
N VAL A 101 126.55 41.41 -7.36
CA VAL A 101 125.96 40.30 -8.12
C VAL A 101 125.49 40.86 -9.45
N ASP A 102 125.99 40.33 -10.57
CA ASP A 102 125.71 40.80 -11.93
C ASP A 102 125.83 42.34 -12.04
N GLY A 103 126.80 42.92 -11.31
CA GLY A 103 127.08 44.35 -11.26
C GLY A 103 126.33 45.18 -10.21
N GLN A 104 125.32 44.63 -9.53
CA GLN A 104 124.52 45.34 -8.51
C GLN A 104 125.04 45.11 -7.10
N GLU A 105 125.07 46.16 -6.27
CA GLU A 105 125.54 46.12 -4.88
C GLU A 105 124.57 45.37 -3.95
N VAL A 106 125.11 44.45 -3.14
CA VAL A 106 124.39 43.71 -2.10
C VAL A 106 125.17 43.85 -0.79
N LYS A 107 124.57 44.46 0.22
CA LYS A 107 125.21 44.70 1.52
C LYS A 107 125.05 43.52 2.48
N PRO A 108 125.90 43.39 3.52
CA PRO A 108 125.72 42.37 4.55
C PRO A 108 124.31 42.44 5.16
N GLY A 109 123.57 41.33 5.11
CA GLY A 109 122.19 41.21 5.60
C GLY A 109 121.11 41.49 4.55
N GLU A 110 121.49 41.78 3.31
CA GLU A 110 120.57 42.08 2.21
C GLU A 110 120.32 40.86 1.30
N THR A 111 119.11 40.79 0.73
CA THR A 111 118.73 39.78 -0.26
C THR A 111 118.51 40.45 -1.61
N PHE A 112 119.14 39.90 -2.64
CA PHE A 112 119.01 40.32 -4.02
C PHE A 112 118.08 39.37 -4.77
N ASN A 113 117.03 39.89 -5.41
CA ASN A 113 116.08 39.12 -6.21
C ASN A 113 116.17 39.52 -7.67
N SER A 114 116.20 38.53 -8.57
CA SER A 114 116.21 38.77 -10.01
C SER A 114 115.69 37.56 -10.76
N SER A 115 115.42 37.71 -12.05
CA SER A 115 115.02 36.61 -12.93
C SER A 115 116.10 36.36 -13.96
N LYS A 116 116.29 35.09 -14.34
CA LYS A 116 117.20 34.72 -15.43
C LYS A 116 116.60 33.59 -16.24
N THR A 117 116.72 33.69 -17.56
CA THR A 117 116.39 32.58 -18.44
C THR A 117 117.43 31.48 -18.27
N LEU A 118 116.98 30.31 -17.81
CA LEU A 118 117.80 29.12 -17.71
C LEU A 118 117.86 28.44 -19.08
N ASN A 119 119.01 28.56 -19.74
CA ASN A 119 119.32 27.80 -20.96
C ASN A 119 120.08 26.54 -20.55
N ASN A 120 119.51 25.36 -20.86
CA ASN A 120 119.98 24.04 -20.42
C ASN A 120 119.98 23.83 -18.89
N GLY A 121 119.06 24.48 -18.17
CA GLY A 121 118.86 24.27 -16.73
C GLY A 121 119.99 24.78 -15.83
N ILE A 122 120.89 25.62 -16.32
CA ILE A 122 122.03 26.14 -15.54
C ILE A 122 121.79 27.61 -15.18
N LEU A 123 121.85 27.94 -13.89
CA LEU A 123 121.91 29.32 -13.39
C LEU A 123 123.38 29.75 -13.30
N SER A 124 123.70 30.92 -13.86
CA SER A 124 125.06 31.47 -13.96
C SER A 124 125.07 32.94 -13.57
N LEU A 125 125.95 33.35 -12.65
CA LEU A 125 125.96 34.68 -12.04
C LEU A 125 127.39 35.19 -11.85
N ASP A 126 127.63 36.46 -12.15
CA ASP A 126 128.90 37.15 -11.92
C ASP A 126 128.93 37.71 -10.50
N ILE A 127 129.92 37.35 -9.69
CA ILE A 127 130.00 37.76 -8.27
C ILE A 127 131.37 38.37 -7.96
N ALA A 128 131.36 39.61 -7.49
CA ALA A 128 132.58 40.38 -7.25
C ALA A 128 132.53 41.11 -5.90
N PRO A 129 133.66 41.51 -5.31
CA PRO A 129 133.65 42.41 -4.16
C PRO A 129 133.22 43.81 -4.61
N LEU A 130 132.52 44.56 -3.74
CA LEU A 130 132.04 45.89 -4.06
C LEU A 130 133.19 46.89 -4.33
N ARG A 131 134.25 46.85 -3.50
CA ARG A 131 135.41 47.76 -3.61
C ARG A 131 136.69 46.97 -3.81
N LYS A 132 137.64 47.53 -4.59
CA LYS A 132 138.93 46.87 -4.91
C LYS A 132 139.85 46.62 -3.70
N LYS A 133 139.56 47.18 -2.54
CA LYS A 133 140.37 46.98 -1.32
C LYS A 133 139.75 45.96 -0.37
N ASP A 134 138.55 45.45 -0.69
CA ASP A 134 137.85 44.49 0.14
C ASP A 134 138.40 43.09 -0.19
N ILE A 135 139.28 42.61 0.68
CA ILE A 135 140.00 41.34 0.53
C ILE A 135 139.55 40.41 1.67
N GLY A 136 138.95 39.28 1.33
CA GLY A 136 138.51 38.28 2.30
C GLY A 136 137.52 37.27 1.72
N LYS A 137 136.99 36.41 2.60
CA LYS A 137 136.00 35.37 2.28
C LYS A 137 134.60 35.84 2.70
N VAL A 138 133.62 35.66 1.82
CA VAL A 138 132.20 35.91 2.09
C VAL A 138 131.38 34.72 1.60
N GLU A 139 130.46 34.25 2.42
CA GLU A 139 129.51 33.18 2.10
C GLU A 139 128.17 33.81 1.70
N TYR A 140 127.47 33.25 0.72
CA TYR A 140 126.14 33.67 0.26
C TYR A 140 125.32 32.43 -0.14
N GLU A 141 123.99 32.54 -0.08
CA GLU A 141 123.07 31.48 -0.47
C GLU A 141 122.31 31.85 -1.74
N VAL A 142 122.03 30.87 -2.62
CA VAL A 142 121.20 31.04 -3.82
C VAL A 142 119.94 30.17 -3.69
N TYR A 143 118.76 30.76 -3.87
CA TYR A 143 117.46 30.08 -3.75
C TYR A 143 116.61 30.28 -5.02
N ILE A 144 115.93 29.23 -5.47
CA ILE A 144 115.03 29.24 -6.64
C ILE A 144 113.67 28.69 -6.18
N PRO A 145 112.57 29.47 -6.21
CA PRO A 145 111.30 29.07 -5.59
C PRO A 145 110.53 27.96 -6.31
N SER A 146 110.59 27.93 -7.64
CA SER A 146 109.89 26.94 -8.46
C SER A 146 110.70 26.63 -9.70
N LEU A 147 110.71 25.34 -10.09
CA LEU A 147 111.31 24.86 -11.33
C LEU A 147 110.20 24.33 -12.22
N TYR A 148 110.17 24.77 -13.46
CA TYR A 148 109.27 24.22 -14.47
C TYR A 148 109.99 24.08 -15.81
N SER A 149 109.45 23.21 -16.65
CA SER A 149 109.96 22.96 -17.99
C SER A 149 108.85 23.08 -19.00
N ILE A 150 109.18 23.55 -20.19
CA ILE A 150 108.24 23.52 -21.32
C ILE A 150 107.92 22.07 -21.74
N ASP A 151 108.72 21.10 -21.31
CA ASP A 151 108.54 19.67 -21.55
C ASP A 151 107.66 18.97 -20.49
N ASP A 152 107.20 19.69 -19.46
CA ASP A 152 106.28 19.14 -18.47
C ASP A 152 104.89 18.93 -19.08
N ARG A 153 104.25 17.80 -18.78
CA ARG A 153 102.96 17.40 -19.35
C ARG A 153 101.85 17.52 -18.30
N PHE A 154 100.71 18.12 -18.68
CA PHE A 154 99.54 18.30 -17.82
C PHE A 154 98.27 17.87 -18.57
N TRP A 155 97.49 16.96 -17.99
CA TRP A 155 96.32 16.36 -18.64
C TRP A 155 95.02 16.86 -18.00
N GLU A 156 94.06 17.27 -18.81
CA GLU A 156 92.69 17.66 -18.40
C GLU A 156 91.63 16.79 -19.10
N VAL A 157 90.44 16.69 -18.50
CA VAL A 157 89.32 15.92 -19.07
C VAL A 157 88.88 16.54 -20.39
N PHE A 158 88.75 15.71 -21.42
CA PHE A 158 88.35 16.12 -22.76
C PHE A 158 87.04 15.45 -23.18
N ASP A 159 86.40 15.98 -24.23
CA ASP A 159 85.14 15.44 -24.73
C ASP A 159 85.31 13.96 -25.14
N PRO A 160 84.47 13.04 -24.62
CA PRO A 160 84.54 11.64 -24.98
C PRO A 160 84.12 11.41 -26.45
N THR A 161 84.57 10.29 -27.01
CA THR A 161 84.07 9.78 -28.29
C THR A 161 83.01 8.71 -28.08
N TYR A 162 82.05 8.65 -29.01
CA TYR A 162 80.94 7.72 -28.95
C TYR A 162 80.86 6.91 -30.24
N THR A 163 80.62 5.61 -30.11
CA THR A 163 80.11 4.81 -31.22
C THR A 163 78.63 5.13 -31.46
N LYS A 164 78.11 4.72 -32.62
CA LYS A 164 76.68 4.83 -32.91
C LYS A 164 75.91 3.86 -32.01
N TRP A 165 74.69 4.23 -31.62
CA TRP A 165 73.76 3.29 -30.99
C TRP A 165 73.49 2.13 -31.94
N LEU A 166 73.75 0.92 -31.48
CA LEU A 166 73.44 -0.33 -32.15
C LEU A 166 72.37 -1.07 -31.37
N ASP A 167 71.43 -1.66 -32.10
CA ASP A 167 70.44 -2.58 -31.51
C ASP A 167 71.18 -3.79 -30.93
N SER A 168 70.97 -4.07 -29.64
CA SER A 168 71.60 -5.22 -28.98
C SER A 168 70.93 -6.56 -29.32
N GLY A 169 69.74 -6.52 -29.94
CA GLY A 169 68.88 -7.68 -30.17
C GLY A 169 68.14 -8.16 -28.92
N GLN A 170 68.24 -7.44 -27.80
CA GLN A 170 67.56 -7.77 -26.55
C GLN A 170 66.33 -6.89 -26.32
N ASN A 171 65.22 -7.55 -25.97
CA ASN A 171 63.97 -6.90 -25.57
C ASN A 171 63.68 -7.19 -24.10
N VAL A 172 63.33 -6.15 -23.35
CA VAL A 172 63.06 -6.24 -21.90
C VAL A 172 61.73 -5.58 -21.53
N GLU A 173 61.28 -5.77 -20.29
CA GLU A 173 60.07 -5.12 -19.75
C GLU A 173 58.80 -5.36 -20.57
N HIS A 174 58.55 -6.62 -20.96
CA HIS A 174 57.32 -6.97 -21.67
C HIS A 174 56.09 -6.76 -20.78
N GLU A 175 55.17 -5.92 -21.24
CA GLU A 175 53.83 -5.82 -20.67
C GLU A 175 53.01 -7.08 -20.99
N SER A 176 51.90 -7.25 -20.27
CA SER A 176 50.90 -8.27 -20.57
C SER A 176 50.27 -8.04 -21.95
N TRP A 177 49.97 -9.14 -22.66
CA TRP A 177 49.23 -9.09 -23.91
C TRP A 177 47.80 -8.59 -23.71
N LEU A 178 47.38 -7.59 -24.49
CA LEU A 178 46.04 -7.02 -24.47
C LEU A 178 45.38 -7.11 -25.86
N PRO A 179 44.07 -7.42 -25.95
CA PRO A 179 43.17 -7.73 -24.84
C PRO A 179 43.47 -9.10 -24.21
N PRO A 180 43.11 -9.33 -22.93
CA PRO A 180 43.28 -10.63 -22.30
C PRO A 180 42.46 -11.71 -23.02
N LEU A 181 42.86 -12.99 -22.87
CA LEU A 181 42.20 -14.12 -23.53
C LEU A 181 40.76 -14.29 -23.06
N ALA A 182 40.53 -14.16 -21.75
CA ALA A 182 39.19 -14.23 -21.19
C ALA A 182 38.31 -13.16 -21.85
N GLN A 183 37.11 -13.54 -22.28
CA GLN A 183 36.08 -12.70 -22.95
C GLN A 183 36.17 -12.59 -24.47
N GLN A 184 37.18 -13.16 -25.15
CA GLN A 184 37.24 -13.13 -26.61
C GLN A 184 36.46 -14.30 -27.22
N MET A 185 35.46 -14.01 -28.06
CA MET A 185 34.58 -15.00 -28.72
C MET A 185 34.76 -15.03 -30.24
N THR A 186 35.85 -14.46 -30.74
CA THR A 186 36.22 -14.43 -32.16
C THR A 186 37.73 -14.24 -32.24
N ASP A 187 38.30 -14.44 -33.43
CA ASP A 187 39.69 -14.09 -33.72
C ASP A 187 39.98 -12.63 -33.37
N PHE A 188 41.15 -12.38 -32.78
CA PHE A 188 41.56 -11.05 -32.33
C PHE A 188 43.08 -10.89 -32.38
N THR A 189 43.54 -9.65 -32.47
CA THR A 189 44.96 -9.32 -32.39
C THR A 189 45.30 -8.86 -30.98
N GLN A 190 46.32 -9.46 -30.38
CA GLN A 190 46.89 -8.96 -29.14
C GLN A 190 48.09 -8.05 -29.43
N THR A 191 48.22 -6.98 -28.66
CA THR A 191 49.39 -6.09 -28.66
C THR A 191 49.97 -6.04 -27.25
N ARG A 192 51.30 -5.96 -27.15
CA ARG A 192 51.99 -5.58 -25.89
C ARG A 192 53.11 -4.59 -26.17
N LYS A 193 53.47 -3.81 -25.16
CA LYS A 193 54.65 -2.93 -25.18
C LYS A 193 55.85 -3.63 -24.55
N TYR A 194 57.03 -3.22 -24.97
CA TYR A 194 58.30 -3.62 -24.39
C TYR A 194 59.34 -2.51 -24.59
N LYS A 195 60.54 -2.69 -24.03
CA LYS A 195 61.70 -1.83 -24.25
C LYS A 195 62.73 -2.56 -25.12
N ASP A 196 63.04 -1.97 -26.26
CA ASP A 196 64.12 -2.38 -27.15
C ASP A 196 65.44 -1.75 -26.67
N VAL A 197 66.48 -2.56 -26.51
CA VAL A 197 67.74 -2.15 -25.85
C VAL A 197 68.79 -1.82 -26.90
N TYR A 198 69.22 -0.56 -26.94
CA TYR A 198 70.35 -0.11 -27.75
C TYR A 198 71.60 0.01 -26.87
N THR A 199 72.75 -0.30 -27.45
CA THR A 199 74.06 -0.15 -26.80
C THR A 199 75.01 0.71 -27.63
N ARG A 200 75.89 1.43 -26.95
CA ARG A 200 77.04 2.11 -27.57
C ARG A 200 78.22 2.07 -26.61
N GLU A 201 79.41 2.33 -27.13
CA GLU A 201 80.63 2.49 -26.36
C GLU A 201 80.99 3.96 -26.29
N ARG A 202 81.22 4.44 -25.06
CA ARG A 202 81.79 5.76 -24.77
C ARG A 202 83.25 5.56 -24.37
N GLN A 203 84.17 6.20 -25.09
CA GLN A 203 85.58 6.26 -24.73
C GLN A 203 85.88 7.62 -24.12
N ASP A 204 86.22 7.61 -22.83
CA ASP A 204 86.70 8.80 -22.12
C ASP A 204 88.11 9.15 -22.55
N ARG A 205 88.41 10.45 -22.55
CA ARG A 205 89.66 11.00 -23.09
C ARG A 205 90.16 12.16 -22.25
N ASP A 206 91.48 12.29 -22.20
CA ASP A 206 92.15 13.44 -21.64
C ASP A 206 92.90 14.20 -22.74
N LYS A 207 93.07 15.50 -22.59
CA LYS A 207 93.87 16.34 -23.46
C LYS A 207 95.03 16.97 -22.69
N ASP A 208 96.21 16.95 -23.30
CA ASP A 208 97.37 17.67 -22.78
C ASP A 208 97.24 19.18 -23.03
N THR A 209 97.35 19.99 -21.99
CA THR A 209 97.12 21.44 -22.07
C THR A 209 98.26 22.20 -22.75
N ASN A 210 99.46 21.62 -22.82
CA ASN A 210 100.65 22.26 -23.39
C ASN A 210 100.82 21.97 -24.88
N VAL A 211 100.58 20.73 -25.30
CA VAL A 211 100.79 20.31 -26.71
C VAL A 211 99.51 19.90 -27.45
N GLY A 212 98.38 19.78 -26.74
CA GLY A 212 97.09 19.44 -27.33
C GLY A 212 96.92 17.98 -27.74
N GLU A 213 97.84 17.10 -27.33
CA GLU A 213 97.73 15.64 -27.53
C GLU A 213 96.49 15.10 -26.82
N ILE A 214 95.76 14.18 -27.44
CA ILE A 214 94.57 13.54 -26.84
C ILE A 214 94.88 12.06 -26.64
N ARG A 215 94.60 11.55 -25.43
CA ARG A 215 94.74 10.13 -25.10
C ARG A 215 93.42 9.56 -24.59
N ASN A 216 93.28 8.24 -24.66
CA ASN A 216 92.20 7.52 -24.00
C ASN A 216 92.44 7.48 -22.50
N HIS A 217 91.38 7.73 -21.74
CA HIS A 217 91.35 7.65 -20.29
C HIS A 217 90.51 6.44 -19.88
N GLY A 218 91.20 5.35 -19.50
CA GLY A 218 90.56 4.09 -19.13
C GLY A 218 89.96 3.31 -20.31
N ASP A 219 89.30 2.20 -19.96
CA ASP A 219 88.62 1.33 -20.91
C ASP A 219 87.29 1.94 -21.39
N PRO A 220 86.81 1.61 -22.61
CA PRO A 220 85.49 2.01 -23.07
C PRO A 220 84.37 1.56 -22.12
N VAL A 221 83.39 2.44 -21.91
CA VAL A 221 82.22 2.17 -21.08
C VAL A 221 81.02 1.89 -21.99
N THR A 222 80.32 0.79 -21.77
CA THR A 222 79.05 0.49 -22.45
C THR A 222 77.91 1.28 -21.82
N GLU A 223 77.15 1.99 -22.66
CA GLU A 223 75.93 2.68 -22.27
C GLU A 223 74.70 1.98 -22.87
N TYR A 224 73.56 2.12 -22.20
CA TYR A 224 72.28 1.50 -22.57
C TYR A 224 71.19 2.56 -22.79
N ASP A 225 70.40 2.39 -23.85
CA ASP A 225 69.23 3.23 -24.18
C ASP A 225 68.00 2.33 -24.40
N TYR A 226 66.96 2.55 -23.59
CA TYR A 226 65.75 1.72 -23.54
C TYR A 226 64.59 2.38 -24.27
N ARG A 227 64.38 2.00 -25.53
CA ARG A 227 63.38 2.63 -26.40
C ARG A 227 62.04 1.91 -26.33
N PRO A 228 60.91 2.61 -26.17
CA PRO A 228 59.60 1.98 -26.19
C PRO A 228 59.30 1.41 -27.58
N ASN A 229 58.87 0.15 -27.62
CA ASN A 229 58.43 -0.51 -28.85
C ASN A 229 57.20 -1.38 -28.57
N THR A 230 56.56 -1.85 -29.63
CA THR A 230 55.32 -2.63 -29.59
C THR A 230 55.43 -3.85 -30.49
N GLU A 231 54.81 -4.95 -30.08
CA GLU A 231 54.62 -6.11 -30.93
C GLU A 231 53.17 -6.59 -30.87
N SER A 232 52.74 -7.22 -31.97
CA SER A 232 51.38 -7.73 -32.14
C SER A 232 51.40 -9.18 -32.59
N ARG A 233 50.39 -9.95 -32.19
CA ARG A 233 50.15 -11.32 -32.65
C ARG A 233 48.67 -11.57 -32.90
N ASP A 234 48.37 -12.34 -33.93
CA ASP A 234 47.01 -12.77 -34.22
C ASP A 234 46.69 -14.06 -33.45
N VAL A 235 45.57 -14.03 -32.74
CA VAL A 235 45.05 -15.13 -31.95
C VAL A 235 43.80 -15.68 -32.64
N LYS A 236 43.86 -16.96 -32.99
CA LYS A 236 42.73 -17.73 -33.52
C LYS A 236 41.91 -18.29 -32.39
N ALA A 237 40.60 -17.99 -32.38
CA ALA A 237 39.66 -18.48 -31.39
C ALA A 237 38.76 -19.56 -32.00
N SER A 238 38.75 -20.74 -31.38
CA SER A 238 37.85 -21.82 -31.75
C SER A 238 37.04 -22.25 -30.54
N VAL A 239 35.78 -22.60 -30.75
CA VAL A 239 34.86 -23.05 -29.70
C VAL A 239 34.29 -24.41 -30.05
N ASP A 240 34.12 -25.26 -29.04
CA ASP A 240 33.42 -26.53 -29.17
C ASP A 240 31.89 -26.37 -28.99
N ALA A 241 31.17 -27.47 -29.17
CA ALA A 241 29.75 -27.50 -28.91
C ALA A 241 29.47 -27.49 -27.40
N TYR A 242 28.35 -26.90 -26.99
CA TYR A 242 27.85 -27.04 -25.62
C TYR A 242 27.57 -28.50 -25.30
N VAL A 243 28.03 -28.93 -24.12
CA VAL A 243 27.73 -30.24 -23.55
C VAL A 243 27.02 -30.07 -22.21
N ASN A 244 26.05 -30.93 -21.93
CA ASN A 244 25.36 -30.94 -20.64
C ASN A 244 26.35 -31.27 -19.52
N THR A 245 26.28 -30.51 -18.44
CA THR A 245 27.13 -30.69 -17.25
C THR A 245 26.26 -30.79 -16.01
N GLY A 246 26.51 -31.80 -15.17
CA GLY A 246 25.72 -32.05 -13.97
C GLY A 246 24.35 -32.69 -14.25
N GLU A 247 23.58 -32.85 -13.19
CA GLU A 247 22.19 -33.32 -13.25
C GLU A 247 21.22 -32.13 -13.44
N LEU A 248 20.00 -32.44 -13.88
CA LEU A 248 18.91 -31.45 -13.93
C LEU A 248 18.64 -30.88 -12.53
N HIS A 249 18.49 -29.56 -12.44
CA HIS A 249 18.22 -28.87 -11.17
C HIS A 249 17.10 -27.83 -11.34
N ASP A 250 16.73 -27.15 -10.24
CA ASP A 250 15.70 -26.10 -10.20
C ASP A 250 14.40 -26.46 -10.94
N CYS A 251 13.95 -27.70 -10.75
CA CYS A 251 12.74 -28.22 -11.37
C CYS A 251 11.49 -27.60 -10.73
N GLY A 252 10.62 -27.04 -11.57
CA GLY A 252 9.31 -26.53 -11.18
C GLY A 252 8.27 -27.64 -10.99
N ASP A 253 7.01 -27.23 -10.78
CA ASP A 253 5.87 -28.15 -10.79
C ASP A 253 5.27 -28.31 -12.19
N TRP A 254 4.36 -29.27 -12.35
CA TRP A 254 3.57 -29.40 -13.59
C TRP A 254 2.51 -28.30 -13.69
N VAL A 255 2.64 -27.43 -14.69
CA VAL A 255 1.78 -26.25 -14.87
C VAL A 255 1.01 -26.36 -16.20
N PRO A 256 -0.30 -26.01 -16.23
CA PRO A 256 -1.14 -25.63 -15.09
C PRO A 256 -1.53 -26.85 -14.24
N PRO A 257 -1.79 -26.70 -12.93
CA PRO A 257 -2.12 -27.84 -12.07
C PRO A 257 -3.47 -28.46 -12.45
N ALA A 258 -3.55 -29.79 -12.42
CA ALA A 258 -4.77 -30.52 -12.78
C ALA A 258 -5.96 -30.22 -11.86
N SER A 259 -5.72 -29.65 -10.68
CA SER A 259 -6.74 -29.22 -9.71
C SER A 259 -7.53 -27.99 -10.12
N GLU A 260 -7.10 -27.27 -11.17
CA GLU A 260 -7.82 -26.10 -11.67
C GLU A 260 -8.83 -26.43 -12.77
N THR A 261 -8.66 -27.59 -13.42
CA THR A 261 -9.51 -28.06 -14.52
C THR A 261 -10.49 -29.13 -14.03
N TYR A 262 -11.73 -29.05 -14.51
CA TYR A 262 -12.80 -29.98 -14.15
C TYR A 262 -12.50 -31.43 -14.57
N GLU A 263 -12.90 -32.37 -13.71
CA GLU A 263 -12.96 -33.79 -14.06
C GLU A 263 -13.80 -34.01 -15.32
N GLY A 264 -13.32 -34.85 -16.24
CA GLY A 264 -13.90 -35.06 -17.57
C GLY A 264 -13.29 -34.21 -18.68
N LEU A 265 -12.39 -33.26 -18.35
CA LEU A 265 -11.56 -32.54 -19.31
C LEU A 265 -10.08 -32.94 -19.18
N SER A 266 -9.30 -32.73 -20.23
CA SER A 266 -7.85 -32.96 -20.24
C SER A 266 -7.06 -31.65 -20.05
N VAL A 267 -5.88 -31.77 -19.45
CA VAL A 267 -4.94 -30.66 -19.24
C VAL A 267 -3.58 -31.05 -19.81
N ASP A 268 -3.08 -30.23 -20.73
CA ASP A 268 -1.69 -30.31 -21.19
C ASP A 268 -0.81 -29.51 -20.24
N GLN A 269 0.14 -30.21 -19.63
CA GLN A 269 1.03 -29.65 -18.60
C GLN A 269 2.47 -29.63 -19.09
N THR A 270 3.19 -28.60 -18.67
CA THR A 270 4.63 -28.45 -18.84
C THR A 270 5.34 -28.56 -17.50
N PHE A 271 6.48 -29.22 -17.49
CA PHE A 271 7.39 -29.32 -16.35
C PHE A 271 8.78 -28.93 -16.81
N THR A 272 9.34 -27.90 -16.18
CA THR A 272 10.61 -27.31 -16.58
C THR A 272 11.65 -27.56 -15.50
N CYS A 273 12.81 -28.08 -15.90
CA CYS A 273 14.04 -28.08 -15.12
C CYS A 273 15.10 -27.23 -15.80
N GLN A 274 16.09 -26.80 -15.06
CA GLN A 274 17.30 -26.18 -15.60
C GLN A 274 18.37 -27.25 -15.87
N GLN A 275 19.05 -27.13 -17.00
CA GLN A 275 20.20 -27.94 -17.38
C GLN A 275 21.39 -27.01 -17.64
N ASP A 276 22.42 -27.12 -16.82
CA ASP A 276 23.68 -26.44 -17.08
C ASP A 276 24.38 -27.07 -18.27
N GLN A 277 24.93 -26.22 -19.13
CA GLN A 277 25.77 -26.60 -20.24
C GLN A 277 27.08 -25.82 -20.20
N THR A 278 28.17 -26.51 -20.50
CA THR A 278 29.51 -25.91 -20.60
C THR A 278 30.07 -26.13 -22.00
N ARG A 279 30.77 -25.12 -22.51
CA ARG A 279 31.63 -25.22 -23.70
C ARG A 279 32.96 -24.55 -23.41
N THR A 280 34.00 -24.88 -24.17
CA THR A 280 35.36 -24.40 -24.01
C THR A 280 35.85 -23.63 -25.24
N TRP A 281 36.21 -22.37 -25.02
CA TRP A 281 36.99 -21.60 -25.99
C TRP A 281 38.46 -22.00 -25.91
N THR A 282 39.08 -22.21 -27.06
CA THR A 282 40.51 -22.51 -27.20
C THR A 282 41.16 -21.43 -28.06
N TYR A 283 42.26 -20.85 -27.57
CA TYR A 283 42.99 -19.77 -28.24
C TYR A 283 44.34 -20.26 -28.75
N LYS A 284 44.64 -20.01 -30.03
CA LYS A 284 45.88 -20.45 -30.67
C LYS A 284 46.63 -19.31 -31.35
N VAL A 285 47.95 -19.37 -31.30
CA VAL A 285 48.85 -18.56 -32.14
C VAL A 285 49.66 -19.53 -32.99
N GLY A 286 49.44 -19.51 -34.31
CA GLY A 286 49.92 -20.57 -35.20
C GLY A 286 49.33 -21.93 -34.79
N SER A 287 50.19 -22.92 -34.52
CA SER A 287 49.79 -24.26 -34.08
C SER A 287 49.70 -24.42 -32.55
N TYR A 288 50.15 -23.43 -31.78
CA TYR A 288 50.28 -23.54 -30.32
C TYR A 288 49.05 -23.01 -29.59
N VAL A 289 48.52 -23.78 -28.63
CA VAL A 289 47.46 -23.33 -27.72
C VAL A 289 48.07 -22.44 -26.66
N ILE A 290 47.53 -21.22 -26.51
CA ILE A 290 48.01 -20.22 -25.55
C ILE A 290 47.08 -20.07 -24.34
N GLY A 291 45.88 -20.66 -24.38
CA GLY A 291 44.95 -20.69 -23.25
C GLY A 291 43.57 -21.22 -23.63
N THR A 292 42.75 -21.46 -22.60
CA THR A 292 41.35 -21.88 -22.73
C THR A 292 40.46 -21.09 -21.78
N HIS A 293 39.17 -20.98 -22.12
CA HIS A 293 38.17 -20.31 -21.31
C HIS A 293 36.84 -21.08 -21.32
N PRO A 294 36.34 -21.57 -20.18
CA PRO A 294 35.03 -22.20 -20.11
C PRO A 294 33.93 -21.14 -20.16
N GLN A 295 32.89 -21.40 -20.95
CA GLN A 295 31.66 -20.63 -21.00
C GLN A 295 30.49 -21.51 -20.54
N LEU A 296 29.76 -21.02 -19.55
CA LEU A 296 28.59 -21.70 -18.99
C LEU A 296 27.30 -21.03 -19.46
N GLN A 297 26.26 -21.82 -19.65
CA GLN A 297 24.88 -21.36 -19.81
C GLN A 297 23.94 -22.34 -19.11
N SER A 298 22.77 -21.86 -18.70
CA SER A 298 21.65 -22.71 -18.26
C SER A 298 20.56 -22.66 -19.31
N ILE A 299 20.02 -23.81 -19.68
CA ILE A 299 18.89 -23.93 -20.60
C ILE A 299 17.72 -24.65 -19.93
N ASP A 300 16.53 -24.44 -20.46
CA ASP A 300 15.32 -25.12 -20.01
C ASP A 300 15.23 -26.53 -20.62
N ASP A 301 15.16 -27.57 -19.79
CA ASP A 301 14.69 -28.90 -20.15
C ASP A 301 13.19 -28.98 -19.86
N ILE A 302 12.38 -29.05 -20.91
CA ILE A 302 10.92 -29.00 -20.81
C ILE A 302 10.32 -30.37 -21.15
N LYS A 303 9.55 -30.91 -20.20
CA LYS A 303 8.75 -32.12 -20.38
C LYS A 303 7.28 -31.77 -20.54
N TYR A 304 6.59 -32.58 -21.33
CA TYR A 304 5.17 -32.41 -21.64
C TYR A 304 4.40 -33.66 -21.23
N ARG A 305 3.19 -33.48 -20.72
CA ARG A 305 2.23 -34.57 -20.52
C ARG A 305 0.80 -34.07 -20.61
N THR A 306 -0.12 -34.98 -20.89
CA THR A 306 -1.57 -34.71 -20.81
C THR A 306 -2.17 -35.57 -19.70
N VAL A 307 -2.87 -34.93 -18.76
CA VAL A 307 -3.52 -35.59 -17.61
C VAL A 307 -4.99 -35.19 -17.50
N PRO A 308 -5.86 -36.01 -16.89
CA PRO A 308 -7.23 -35.60 -16.60
C PRO A 308 -7.28 -34.50 -15.53
N GLY A 309 -8.25 -33.58 -15.65
CA GLY A 309 -8.59 -32.62 -14.61
C GLY A 309 -9.13 -33.31 -13.36
N THR A 310 -8.94 -32.69 -12.19
CA THR A 310 -9.32 -33.26 -10.88
C THR A 310 -10.26 -32.35 -10.09
N LYS A 311 -10.62 -31.17 -10.63
CA LYS A 311 -11.57 -30.27 -9.98
C LYS A 311 -12.98 -30.85 -10.06
N ASN A 312 -13.66 -30.91 -8.92
CA ASN A 312 -15.04 -31.42 -8.86
C ASN A 312 -15.96 -30.62 -9.82
N PRO A 313 -16.60 -31.26 -10.82
CA PRO A 313 -17.43 -30.59 -11.80
C PRO A 313 -18.84 -30.26 -11.28
N TRP A 314 -19.26 -30.77 -10.13
CA TRP A 314 -20.61 -30.61 -9.62
C TRP A 314 -20.77 -29.33 -8.80
N LEU A 315 -21.46 -28.34 -9.37
CA LEU A 315 -21.73 -27.05 -8.75
C LEU A 315 -23.18 -26.97 -8.27
N SER A 316 -23.44 -26.22 -7.20
CA SER A 316 -24.80 -25.97 -6.73
C SER A 316 -25.61 -25.20 -7.78
N THR A 317 -26.84 -25.63 -8.03
CA THR A 317 -27.80 -24.94 -8.90
C THR A 317 -29.13 -24.73 -8.17
N ALA A 318 -30.09 -24.09 -8.83
CA ALA A 318 -31.43 -23.89 -8.29
C ALA A 318 -32.08 -25.22 -7.87
N SER A 319 -32.73 -25.24 -6.72
CA SER A 319 -33.52 -26.39 -6.25
C SER A 319 -34.71 -26.65 -7.18
N ALA A 320 -35.09 -27.91 -7.32
CA ALA A 320 -36.37 -28.29 -7.91
C ALA A 320 -37.47 -28.23 -6.85
N PHE A 321 -38.56 -27.54 -7.15
CA PHE A 321 -39.71 -27.38 -6.27
C PHE A 321 -40.93 -28.08 -6.82
N GLY A 322 -41.67 -28.76 -5.94
CA GLY A 322 -43.02 -29.24 -6.25
C GLY A 322 -44.07 -28.16 -6.08
N GLU A 323 -45.31 -28.51 -6.41
CA GLU A 323 -46.47 -27.66 -6.18
C GLU A 323 -46.79 -27.52 -4.69
N TRP A 324 -47.35 -26.37 -4.32
CA TRP A 324 -47.86 -26.16 -2.96
C TRP A 324 -49.18 -26.90 -2.76
N SER A 325 -49.29 -27.68 -1.69
CA SER A 325 -50.52 -28.34 -1.26
C SER A 325 -50.87 -27.97 0.17
N ASN A 326 -52.16 -27.96 0.50
CA ASN A 326 -52.63 -27.69 1.86
C ASN A 326 -52.21 -28.83 2.80
N THR A 327 -51.74 -28.46 3.99
CA THR A 327 -51.39 -29.40 5.06
C THR A 327 -52.03 -28.97 6.37
N GLY A 328 -52.61 -29.93 7.09
CA GLY A 328 -53.35 -29.66 8.32
C GLY A 328 -54.67 -28.89 8.12
N GLU A 329 -55.37 -28.70 9.23
CA GLU A 329 -56.67 -28.02 9.27
C GLU A 329 -56.53 -26.48 9.23
N PRO A 330 -57.54 -25.77 8.69
CA PRO A 330 -57.68 -24.32 8.84
C PRO A 330 -57.61 -23.85 10.30
N TYR A 331 -56.91 -22.73 10.55
CA TYR A 331 -56.79 -22.14 11.89
C TYR A 331 -56.92 -20.62 11.83
N GLN A 332 -57.07 -19.97 13.01
CA GLN A 332 -57.33 -18.52 13.11
C GLN A 332 -58.50 -18.07 12.21
N ILE A 333 -59.62 -18.79 12.31
CA ILE A 333 -60.81 -18.54 11.49
C ILE A 333 -61.52 -17.30 12.04
N SER A 334 -61.65 -16.26 11.23
CA SER A 334 -62.39 -15.04 11.60
C SER A 334 -63.90 -15.29 11.62
N SER A 335 -64.63 -14.45 12.35
CA SER A 335 -66.08 -14.41 12.28
C SER A 335 -66.57 -14.01 10.88
N TRP A 336 -67.80 -14.40 10.56
CA TRP A 336 -68.45 -14.00 9.32
C TRP A 336 -68.95 -12.56 9.41
N GLU A 337 -68.61 -11.75 8.40
CA GLU A 337 -69.03 -10.35 8.29
C GLU A 337 -69.77 -10.09 6.97
N PRO A 338 -70.84 -9.29 6.97
CA PRO A 338 -71.46 -8.64 8.14
C PRO A 338 -72.21 -9.66 9.01
N PRO A 339 -72.43 -9.38 10.32
CA PRO A 339 -73.24 -10.23 11.19
C PRO A 339 -74.64 -10.47 10.63
N ILE A 340 -75.18 -11.67 10.88
CA ILE A 340 -76.49 -12.11 10.34
C ILE A 340 -77.64 -11.30 10.94
N VAL A 341 -77.54 -10.96 12.21
CA VAL A 341 -78.61 -10.26 12.92
C VAL A 341 -78.83 -8.87 12.31
N ALA A 342 -80.09 -8.54 12.06
CA ALA A 342 -80.57 -7.30 11.44
C ALA A 342 -80.56 -7.21 9.90
N GLN A 343 -80.09 -8.22 9.17
CA GLN A 343 -80.21 -8.22 7.71
C GLN A 343 -81.65 -8.50 7.27
N THR A 344 -82.17 -7.73 6.31
CA THR A 344 -83.55 -7.84 5.78
C THR A 344 -83.62 -8.21 4.30
N ALA A 345 -82.47 -8.40 3.65
CA ALA A 345 -82.33 -8.81 2.26
C ALA A 345 -81.14 -9.77 2.13
N ASN A 346 -81.06 -10.49 1.01
CA ASN A 346 -79.94 -11.38 0.72
C ASN A 346 -78.61 -10.61 0.79
N PHE A 347 -77.59 -11.20 1.40
CA PHE A 347 -76.29 -10.56 1.57
C PHE A 347 -75.16 -11.59 1.48
N THR A 348 -73.97 -11.13 1.09
CA THR A 348 -72.77 -11.96 1.08
C THR A 348 -72.01 -11.75 2.37
N GLN A 349 -71.67 -12.84 3.04
CA GLN A 349 -70.72 -12.83 4.15
C GLN A 349 -69.33 -13.20 3.66
N SER A 350 -68.31 -12.55 4.20
CA SER A 350 -66.91 -12.91 4.04
C SER A 350 -66.30 -13.27 5.39
N ARG A 351 -65.30 -14.15 5.36
CA ARG A 351 -64.38 -14.41 6.47
C ARG A 351 -63.02 -14.79 5.91
N SER A 352 -62.02 -14.81 6.76
CA SER A 352 -60.68 -15.30 6.42
C SER A 352 -60.20 -16.34 7.44
N TYR A 353 -59.28 -17.19 7.01
CA TYR A 353 -58.57 -18.12 7.88
C TYR A 353 -57.14 -18.32 7.39
N LYS A 354 -56.29 -18.88 8.25
CA LYS A 354 -54.94 -19.31 7.88
C LYS A 354 -54.94 -20.78 7.50
N GLN A 355 -54.26 -21.08 6.40
CA GLN A 355 -54.03 -22.44 5.91
C GLN A 355 -52.53 -22.65 5.79
N ASN A 356 -52.01 -23.70 6.42
CA ASN A 356 -50.65 -24.13 6.16
C ASN A 356 -50.58 -24.85 4.82
N GLN A 357 -49.55 -24.55 4.05
CA GLN A 357 -49.21 -25.23 2.81
C GLN A 357 -47.79 -25.79 2.91
N THR A 358 -47.56 -26.94 2.31
CA THR A 358 -46.23 -27.54 2.16
C THR A 358 -45.96 -27.85 0.69
N ARG A 359 -44.69 -27.92 0.31
CA ARG A 359 -44.23 -28.43 -0.99
C ARG A 359 -42.94 -29.20 -0.81
N THR A 360 -42.55 -29.95 -1.82
CA THR A 360 -41.23 -30.59 -1.86
C THR A 360 -40.17 -29.61 -2.36
N GLU A 361 -39.00 -29.63 -1.74
CA GLU A 361 -37.78 -29.00 -2.25
C GLU A 361 -36.68 -30.05 -2.35
N GLN A 362 -36.12 -30.21 -3.55
CA GLN A 362 -34.96 -31.04 -3.80
C GLN A 362 -33.80 -30.15 -4.22
N LYS A 363 -32.73 -30.12 -3.42
CA LYS A 363 -31.48 -29.46 -3.81
C LYS A 363 -30.87 -30.20 -5.00
N GLN A 364 -30.30 -29.44 -5.93
CA GLN A 364 -29.68 -29.98 -7.13
C GLN A 364 -28.26 -29.46 -7.34
N GLN A 365 -27.47 -30.27 -8.03
CA GLN A 365 -26.19 -29.86 -8.58
C GLN A 365 -26.23 -29.99 -10.09
N LYS A 366 -25.52 -29.09 -10.78
CA LYS A 366 -25.31 -29.15 -12.23
C LYS A 366 -23.84 -29.43 -12.51
N ASN A 367 -23.57 -30.39 -13.39
CA ASN A 367 -22.23 -30.68 -13.86
C ASN A 367 -21.78 -29.55 -14.80
N ALA A 368 -20.66 -28.90 -14.47
CA ALA A 368 -20.12 -27.78 -15.23
C ALA A 368 -19.61 -28.17 -16.63
N VAL A 369 -19.30 -29.46 -16.85
CA VAL A 369 -18.77 -29.99 -18.11
C VAL A 369 -19.88 -30.54 -18.98
N THR A 370 -20.71 -31.46 -18.45
CA THR A 370 -21.75 -32.15 -19.24
C THR A 370 -23.10 -31.42 -19.23
N GLY A 371 -23.33 -30.50 -18.29
CA GLY A 371 -24.61 -29.83 -18.10
C GLY A 371 -25.68 -30.69 -17.41
N GLU A 372 -25.38 -31.95 -17.08
CA GLU A 372 -26.26 -32.88 -16.37
C GLU A 372 -26.69 -32.31 -15.01
N ILE A 373 -27.94 -32.57 -14.61
CA ILE A 373 -28.49 -32.15 -13.32
C ILE A 373 -28.76 -33.38 -12.47
N ARG A 374 -28.29 -33.38 -11.22
CA ARG A 374 -28.57 -34.44 -10.24
C ARG A 374 -29.16 -33.89 -8.95
N SER A 375 -30.03 -34.67 -8.33
CA SER A 375 -30.55 -34.40 -6.99
C SER A 375 -29.49 -34.71 -5.93
N VAL A 376 -29.35 -33.84 -4.93
CA VAL A 376 -28.41 -34.02 -3.82
C VAL A 376 -29.08 -33.80 -2.47
N GLY A 377 -28.70 -34.61 -1.50
CA GLY A 377 -29.25 -34.56 -0.15
C GLY A 377 -30.73 -34.98 -0.09
N GLU A 378 -31.27 -34.90 1.12
CA GLU A 378 -32.64 -35.29 1.40
C GLU A 378 -33.66 -34.27 0.90
N LEU A 379 -34.85 -34.77 0.53
CA LEU A 379 -36.01 -33.95 0.23
C LEU A 379 -36.40 -33.13 1.47
N LYS A 380 -36.65 -31.83 1.27
CA LYS A 380 -37.14 -30.94 2.33
C LYS A 380 -38.60 -30.56 2.06
N TYR A 381 -39.30 -30.26 3.15
CA TYR A 381 -40.73 -29.92 3.14
C TYR A 381 -40.96 -28.56 3.80
N PRO A 382 -40.58 -27.44 3.14
CA PRO A 382 -40.87 -26.12 3.65
C PRO A 382 -42.37 -25.93 3.86
N ILE A 383 -42.74 -25.24 4.94
CA ILE A 383 -44.12 -24.91 5.29
C ILE A 383 -44.29 -23.40 5.21
N LYS A 384 -45.40 -22.93 4.64
CA LYS A 384 -45.83 -21.54 4.68
C LYS A 384 -47.28 -21.44 5.14
N ALA A 385 -47.63 -20.37 5.85
CA ALA A 385 -49.02 -20.04 6.16
C ALA A 385 -49.55 -19.05 5.13
N VAL A 386 -50.69 -19.36 4.50
CA VAL A 386 -51.41 -18.46 3.58
C VAL A 386 -52.73 -18.03 4.20
N THR A 387 -53.18 -16.81 3.87
CA THR A 387 -54.53 -16.35 4.23
C THR A 387 -55.49 -16.74 3.12
N VAL A 388 -56.54 -17.47 3.46
CA VAL A 388 -57.61 -17.83 2.52
C VAL A 388 -58.85 -17.03 2.87
N ASN A 389 -59.45 -16.40 1.87
CA ASN A 389 -60.72 -15.69 1.99
C ASN A 389 -61.84 -16.61 1.53
N GLN A 390 -62.90 -16.69 2.33
CA GLN A 390 -64.10 -17.45 2.02
C GLN A 390 -65.30 -16.51 1.98
N GLN A 391 -66.19 -16.75 1.01
CA GLN A 391 -67.47 -16.05 0.91
C GLN A 391 -68.62 -17.03 0.88
N ARG A 392 -69.79 -16.59 1.36
CA ARG A 392 -71.06 -17.30 1.21
C ARG A 392 -72.20 -16.31 1.05
N THR A 393 -73.24 -16.70 0.34
CA THR A 393 -74.44 -15.88 0.15
C THR A 393 -75.54 -16.36 1.08
N ILE A 394 -76.01 -15.47 1.94
CA ILE A 394 -77.11 -15.74 2.85
C ILE A 394 -78.41 -15.27 2.20
N ALA A 395 -79.31 -16.22 1.95
CA ALA A 395 -80.67 -15.96 1.54
C ALA A 395 -81.53 -15.59 2.75
N VAL A 396 -82.25 -14.48 2.65
CA VAL A 396 -83.13 -13.96 3.70
C VAL A 396 -84.56 -14.06 3.24
N SER A 397 -85.39 -14.77 4.01
CA SER A 397 -86.83 -14.82 3.79
C SER A 397 -87.58 -14.44 5.06
N VAL A 398 -88.80 -13.94 4.89
CA VAL A 398 -89.65 -13.52 6.00
C VAL A 398 -91.02 -14.17 5.85
N SER A 399 -91.55 -14.72 6.95
CA SER A 399 -92.91 -15.24 6.96
C SER A 399 -93.94 -14.12 6.92
N GLY A 400 -95.19 -14.44 6.57
CA GLY A 400 -96.31 -13.58 6.88
C GLY A 400 -96.46 -13.37 8.40
N TRP A 401 -97.20 -12.32 8.78
CA TRP A 401 -97.58 -12.08 10.17
C TRP A 401 -98.64 -13.11 10.61
N SER A 402 -98.44 -13.73 11.77
CA SER A 402 -99.41 -14.61 12.42
C SER A 402 -99.80 -14.06 13.80
N ASN A 403 -101.03 -14.31 14.24
CA ASN A 403 -101.48 -13.91 15.57
C ASN A 403 -100.78 -14.78 16.63
N SER A 404 -100.27 -14.14 17.68
CA SER A 404 -99.67 -14.78 18.84
C SER A 404 -100.56 -14.56 20.06
N GLY A 405 -101.20 -15.64 20.54
CA GLY A 405 -102.18 -15.60 21.63
C GLY A 405 -103.57 -15.09 21.22
N SER A 406 -104.46 -14.93 22.21
CA SER A 406 -105.80 -14.35 22.02
C SER A 406 -105.79 -12.82 22.14
N ALA A 407 -106.85 -12.17 21.66
CA ALA A 407 -107.02 -10.73 21.79
C ALA A 407 -107.09 -10.34 23.28
N TYR A 408 -106.38 -9.28 23.66
CA TYR A 408 -106.27 -8.81 25.04
C TYR A 408 -106.44 -7.28 25.12
N ASN A 409 -106.58 -6.75 26.34
CA ASN A 409 -106.91 -5.34 26.60
C ASN A 409 -108.15 -4.86 25.82
N CYS A 410 -109.21 -5.67 25.85
CA CYS A 410 -110.45 -5.34 25.19
C CYS A 410 -111.27 -4.33 26.02
N GLY A 411 -111.70 -3.21 25.41
CA GLY A 411 -112.52 -2.16 26.02
C GLY A 411 -113.95 -2.61 26.34
N ALA A 412 -114.89 -1.70 26.65
CA ALA A 412 -116.30 -2.10 26.76
C ALA A 412 -116.94 -2.27 25.36
N TRP A 413 -117.99 -3.09 25.27
CA TRP A 413 -118.82 -3.16 24.05
C TRP A 413 -119.68 -1.90 23.92
N THR A 414 -119.54 -1.20 22.80
CA THR A 414 -120.24 0.07 22.52
C THR A 414 -121.03 -0.02 21.21
N PRO A 415 -122.27 0.50 21.15
CA PRO A 415 -123.08 1.09 22.23
C PRO A 415 -123.49 0.06 23.30
N ALA A 416 -123.74 0.47 24.55
CA ALA A 416 -124.22 -0.45 25.60
C ALA A 416 -125.69 -0.85 25.37
N ALA A 417 -126.08 -2.10 25.67
CA ALA A 417 -127.43 -2.62 25.34
C ALA A 417 -128.59 -1.83 25.98
N ASN A 418 -128.38 -1.23 27.14
CA ASN A 418 -129.35 -0.37 27.83
C ASN A 418 -129.54 1.01 27.17
N THR A 419 -128.72 1.36 26.17
CA THR A 419 -128.88 2.61 25.41
C THR A 419 -129.77 2.44 24.18
N VAL A 420 -130.06 1.21 23.76
CA VAL A 420 -130.85 0.87 22.57
C VAL A 420 -132.22 0.33 22.96
N SER A 421 -133.27 0.74 22.25
CA SER A 421 -134.68 0.35 22.50
C SER A 421 -134.88 -1.15 22.58
N SER A 422 -135.74 -1.59 23.52
CA SER A 422 -136.08 -2.99 23.74
C SER A 422 -136.50 -3.66 22.44
N GLY A 423 -135.97 -4.85 22.15
CA GLY A 423 -136.29 -5.63 20.95
C GLY A 423 -135.56 -5.21 19.67
N THR A 424 -134.79 -4.11 19.67
CA THR A 424 -134.05 -3.64 18.48
C THR A 424 -132.69 -4.33 18.36
N ARG A 425 -132.41 -4.98 17.22
CA ARG A 425 -131.08 -5.53 16.92
C ARG A 425 -130.11 -4.43 16.52
N PHE A 426 -128.91 -4.45 17.09
CA PHE A 426 -127.83 -3.52 16.74
C PHE A 426 -126.46 -4.20 16.83
N THR A 427 -125.44 -3.57 16.24
CA THR A 427 -124.06 -4.08 16.25
C THR A 427 -123.26 -3.34 17.32
N GLN A 428 -122.65 -4.09 18.24
CA GLN A 428 -121.67 -3.58 19.18
C GLN A 428 -120.26 -3.75 18.62
N THR A 429 -119.39 -2.80 18.87
CA THR A 429 -117.95 -2.88 18.61
C THR A 429 -117.17 -2.75 19.92
N GLN A 430 -115.99 -3.37 19.98
CA GLN A 430 -115.07 -3.31 21.11
C GLN A 430 -113.66 -3.17 20.56
N GLY A 431 -112.86 -2.24 21.09
CA GLY A 431 -111.44 -2.14 20.73
C GLY A 431 -110.63 -3.17 21.52
N CYS A 432 -109.83 -3.99 20.85
CA CYS A 432 -108.90 -4.94 21.47
C CYS A 432 -107.49 -4.76 20.89
N THR A 433 -106.47 -5.29 21.57
CA THR A 433 -105.11 -5.41 21.02
C THR A 433 -104.72 -6.87 20.84
N GLN A 434 -103.87 -7.14 19.86
CA GLN A 434 -103.39 -8.49 19.54
C GLN A 434 -101.92 -8.43 19.17
N MET A 435 -101.12 -9.32 19.76
CA MET A 435 -99.74 -9.49 19.36
C MET A 435 -99.69 -10.33 18.08
N GLN A 436 -98.86 -9.93 17.14
CA GLN A 436 -98.51 -10.70 15.94
C GLN A 436 -97.01 -10.95 15.91
N VAL A 437 -96.63 -12.12 15.42
CA VAL A 437 -95.25 -12.52 15.20
C VAL A 437 -95.03 -12.86 13.73
N ARG A 438 -93.87 -12.50 13.19
CA ARG A 438 -93.35 -13.07 11.94
C ARG A 438 -91.93 -13.55 12.18
N THR A 439 -91.46 -14.50 11.39
CA THR A 439 -90.12 -15.07 11.54
C THR A 439 -89.28 -14.77 10.31
N TRP A 440 -88.10 -14.19 10.55
CA TRP A 440 -87.04 -14.10 9.56
C TRP A 440 -86.23 -15.40 9.54
N SER A 441 -85.95 -15.93 8.35
CA SER A 441 -85.12 -17.12 8.14
C SER A 441 -83.90 -16.77 7.31
N TYR A 442 -82.73 -17.19 7.78
CA TYR A 442 -81.43 -16.95 7.15
C TYR A 442 -80.86 -18.30 6.69
N LYS A 443 -80.67 -18.47 5.38
CA LYS A 443 -80.23 -19.73 4.78
C LYS A 443 -78.93 -19.58 4.00
N ASP A 444 -78.07 -20.59 4.07
CA ASP A 444 -76.96 -20.81 3.15
C ASP A 444 -77.30 -22.03 2.29
N GLY A 445 -77.59 -21.77 1.01
CA GLY A 445 -78.24 -22.74 0.14
C GLY A 445 -79.56 -23.25 0.73
N SER A 446 -79.66 -24.55 0.99
CA SER A 446 -80.83 -25.20 1.59
C SER A 446 -80.81 -25.19 3.13
N THR A 447 -79.68 -24.90 3.77
CA THR A 447 -79.50 -25.06 5.21
C THR A 447 -79.93 -23.79 5.95
N VAL A 448 -80.82 -23.94 6.94
CA VAL A 448 -81.18 -22.83 7.84
C VAL A 448 -80.06 -22.61 8.85
N ILE A 449 -79.44 -21.44 8.83
CA ILE A 449 -78.41 -21.06 9.81
C ILE A 449 -79.06 -20.63 11.12
N THR A 450 -80.04 -19.75 11.03
CA THR A 450 -80.73 -19.18 12.20
C THR A 450 -82.07 -18.56 11.81
N THR A 451 -82.90 -18.28 12.81
CA THR A 451 -84.17 -17.57 12.67
C THR A 451 -84.26 -16.44 13.70
N ARG A 452 -85.00 -15.39 13.36
CA ARG A 452 -85.25 -14.25 14.25
C ARG A 452 -86.74 -13.93 14.28
N PRO A 453 -87.42 -14.02 15.43
CA PRO A 453 -88.80 -13.54 15.55
C PRO A 453 -88.82 -12.02 15.54
N GLU A 454 -89.86 -11.46 14.92
CA GLU A 454 -90.21 -10.05 15.00
C GLU A 454 -91.65 -9.93 15.46
N ASN A 455 -91.87 -9.15 16.51
CA ASN A 455 -93.16 -8.98 17.15
C ASN A 455 -93.71 -7.58 16.83
N ARG A 456 -95.02 -7.49 16.62
CA ARG A 456 -95.74 -6.21 16.60
C ARG A 456 -97.07 -6.36 17.34
N THR A 457 -97.60 -5.24 17.81
CA THR A 457 -98.96 -5.19 18.37
C THR A 457 -99.88 -4.49 17.37
N VAL A 458 -101.04 -5.10 17.09
CA VAL A 458 -102.06 -4.54 16.21
C VAL A 458 -103.36 -4.32 16.99
N SER A 459 -104.11 -3.30 16.58
CA SER A 459 -105.46 -3.04 17.10
C SER A 459 -106.49 -3.85 16.33
N LEU A 460 -107.42 -4.45 17.06
CA LEU A 460 -108.58 -5.16 16.54
C LEU A 460 -109.85 -4.38 16.90
N SER A 461 -110.85 -4.46 16.04
CA SER A 461 -112.19 -3.94 16.30
C SER A 461 -113.25 -5.02 16.04
N PRO A 462 -113.31 -6.09 16.86
CA PRO A 462 -114.36 -7.09 16.76
C PRO A 462 -115.75 -6.45 16.89
N ASN A 463 -116.70 -7.02 16.16
CA ASN A 463 -118.11 -6.63 16.20
C ASN A 463 -118.98 -7.83 16.56
N ARG A 464 -120.11 -7.58 17.24
CA ARG A 464 -121.12 -8.60 17.56
C ARG A 464 -122.53 -8.03 17.46
N SER A 465 -123.51 -8.88 17.19
CA SER A 465 -124.93 -8.51 17.27
C SER A 465 -125.41 -8.56 18.73
N ALA A 466 -126.17 -7.56 19.15
CA ALA A 466 -126.85 -7.49 20.44
C ALA A 466 -128.29 -6.97 20.27
N VAL A 467 -129.14 -7.18 21.27
CA VAL A 467 -130.51 -6.66 21.31
C VAL A 467 -130.63 -5.63 22.41
N GLY A 468 -131.25 -4.48 22.11
CA GLY A 468 -131.50 -3.41 23.07
C GLY A 468 -132.45 -3.85 24.18
N THR A 469 -132.33 -3.22 25.37
CA THR A 469 -133.12 -3.58 26.57
C THR A 469 -133.84 -2.38 27.21
N LYS A 470 -133.97 -1.24 26.51
CA LYS A 470 -134.58 -0.01 27.05
C LYS A 470 -136.13 0.00 26.90
N SER A 471 -136.87 0.13 28.01
CA SER A 471 -138.36 -0.03 28.10
C SER A 471 -139.18 1.27 27.93
N THR A 472 -140.46 1.17 27.45
CA THR A 472 -141.46 2.28 27.33
C THR A 472 -142.89 1.81 27.77
N LEU A 473 -143.73 2.68 28.39
CA LEU A 473 -145.09 2.36 28.91
C LEU A 473 -146.19 3.32 28.34
N ARG A 474 -147.46 2.87 28.18
CA ARG A 474 -148.60 3.64 27.59
C ARG A 474 -149.92 3.53 28.40
N LEU A 475 -150.76 4.59 28.43
CA LEU A 475 -152.05 4.71 29.17
C LEU A 475 -153.29 4.43 28.28
N VAL A 476 -154.33 3.71 28.76
CA VAL A 476 -155.60 3.42 28.03
C VAL A 476 -156.82 3.59 28.96
N LYS A 477 -157.95 4.16 28.50
CA LYS A 477 -159.18 4.41 29.28
C LYS A 477 -160.41 3.73 28.65
N THR A 478 -161.24 3.04 29.43
CA THR A 478 -162.47 2.34 28.99
C THR A 478 -163.61 2.59 29.98
N GLY A 479 -164.86 2.73 29.52
CA GLY A 479 -166.05 2.96 30.37
C GLY A 479 -167.25 2.08 29.97
N SER A 480 -168.09 1.69 30.94
CA SER A 480 -169.29 0.84 30.76
C SER A 480 -170.44 1.31 31.66
N TYR A 481 -171.71 1.09 31.25
CA TYR A 481 -172.94 1.67 31.85
C TYR A 481 -173.84 0.58 32.47
N HIS A 482 -174.35 0.76 33.69
CA HIS A 482 -175.37 -0.12 34.31
C HIS A 482 -176.51 0.69 34.94
N THR A 483 -177.76 0.25 34.79
CA THR A 483 -178.99 0.91 35.28
C THR A 483 -179.62 0.18 36.46
N TYR A 484 -179.50 0.71 37.68
CA TYR A 484 -180.54 0.76 38.73
C TYR A 484 -180.06 1.74 39.83
N ARG A 485 -180.80 2.84 40.05
CA ARG A 485 -180.45 3.99 40.94
C ARG A 485 -179.22 4.84 40.55
N GLY A 486 -179.21 5.40 39.34
CA GLY A 486 -178.72 6.78 39.11
C GLY A 486 -177.32 7.24 39.59
N GLU A 487 -176.26 6.41 39.56
CA GLU A 487 -174.86 6.86 39.67
C GLU A 487 -173.94 6.18 38.63
N LEU A 488 -173.01 6.95 38.03
CA LEU A 488 -172.03 6.53 37.01
C LEU A 488 -170.65 6.25 37.64
N SER A 489 -170.06 5.09 37.35
CA SER A 489 -168.69 4.71 37.78
C SER A 489 -167.72 4.67 36.59
N TYR A 490 -166.45 5.04 36.80
CA TYR A 490 -165.36 4.92 35.80
C TYR A 490 -164.18 4.13 36.41
N GLU A 491 -163.62 3.17 35.67
CA GLU A 491 -162.34 2.51 35.99
C GLU A 491 -161.21 2.98 35.05
N LEU A 492 -159.97 3.02 35.53
CA LEU A 492 -158.75 3.38 34.78
C LEU A 492 -157.74 2.23 34.88
N SER A 493 -157.11 1.85 33.76
CA SER A 493 -156.15 0.73 33.68
C SER A 493 -154.88 1.14 32.91
N PHE A 494 -153.71 0.57 33.25
CA PHE A 494 -152.43 0.76 32.54
C PHE A 494 -152.01 -0.54 31.85
N ALA A 495 -151.37 -0.48 30.68
CA ALA A 495 -150.86 -1.66 29.97
C ALA A 495 -149.41 -1.48 29.48
N ARG A 496 -148.62 -2.56 29.51
CA ARG A 496 -147.35 -2.65 28.76
C ARG A 496 -147.66 -2.82 27.27
N GLU A 497 -146.82 -2.24 26.41
CA GLU A 497 -147.02 -2.26 24.95
C GLU A 497 -146.84 -3.67 24.34
N ASP A 498 -146.22 -4.59 25.10
CA ASP A 498 -145.92 -5.97 24.69
C ASP A 498 -146.99 -7.01 25.11
N GLY A 499 -148.27 -6.64 25.02
CA GLY A 499 -149.35 -7.61 24.75
C GLY A 499 -149.87 -8.54 25.85
N ASP A 500 -149.27 -8.65 27.05
CA ASP A 500 -149.75 -9.59 28.08
C ASP A 500 -150.02 -9.01 29.48
N THR A 501 -151.31 -9.18 29.87
CA THR A 501 -152.00 -9.22 31.18
C THR A 501 -152.10 -8.01 32.13
N ILE A 502 -153.34 -7.91 32.65
CA ILE A 502 -154.04 -6.86 33.39
C ILE A 502 -153.65 -6.88 34.88
N VAL A 503 -153.25 -5.72 35.44
CA VAL A 503 -153.31 -5.49 36.90
C VAL A 503 -154.68 -4.87 37.21
N ASN A 504 -155.65 -5.70 37.56
CA ASN A 504 -156.92 -5.26 38.13
C ASN A 504 -156.67 -4.98 39.61
N SER A 505 -156.66 -3.72 40.04
CA SER A 505 -156.78 -3.37 41.46
C SER A 505 -158.23 -3.00 41.77
N SER A 506 -159.06 -4.00 42.09
CA SER A 506 -160.32 -3.77 42.79
C SER A 506 -160.02 -3.53 44.27
N ALA A 507 -160.18 -2.30 44.74
CA ALA A 507 -160.10 -2.00 46.17
C ALA A 507 -161.34 -1.19 46.58
N TYR A 508 -162.41 -1.93 46.90
CA TYR A 508 -163.44 -1.47 47.83
C TYR A 508 -162.85 -1.58 49.23
N ASP A 509 -162.48 -0.46 49.85
CA ASP A 509 -162.47 -0.38 51.31
C ASP A 509 -162.91 1.04 51.71
N SER A 510 -164.16 1.14 52.14
CA SER A 510 -164.80 2.38 52.58
C SER A 510 -164.58 2.54 54.08
N GLN A 511 -163.79 3.53 54.52
CA GLN A 511 -163.92 4.07 55.87
C GLN A 511 -164.81 5.30 55.85
N ALA A 512 -165.99 5.18 56.47
CA ALA A 512 -166.93 6.25 56.70
C ALA A 512 -166.39 7.23 57.77
N GLY A 513 -166.45 8.52 57.48
CA GLY A 513 -165.99 9.59 58.37
C GLY A 513 -166.59 10.96 58.08
N LYS A 514 -167.91 11.07 58.26
CA LYS A 514 -168.76 12.27 58.48
C LYS A 514 -169.05 13.27 57.34
N ALA A 515 -170.36 13.48 57.17
CA ALA A 515 -171.12 14.50 56.44
C ALA A 515 -170.86 15.93 57.00
N CYS A 516 -170.55 16.92 56.16
CA CYS A 516 -171.44 17.88 55.46
C CYS A 516 -171.57 19.24 56.17
N SER A 517 -171.14 20.33 55.51
CA SER A 517 -171.89 21.61 55.39
C SER A 517 -171.15 22.60 54.46
N PRO A 518 -171.85 23.61 53.90
CA PRO A 518 -171.61 24.16 52.58
C PRO A 518 -170.49 25.21 52.56
N GLU A 519 -169.96 25.44 51.35
CA GLU A 519 -168.98 26.49 50.96
C GLU A 519 -167.50 26.09 51.04
N GLY A 520 -166.90 25.85 49.86
CA GLY A 520 -165.45 25.82 49.65
C GLY A 520 -164.85 24.45 49.29
N HIS A 521 -164.20 24.38 48.13
CA HIS A 521 -163.66 23.18 47.47
C HIS A 521 -162.66 22.35 48.31
N GLY A 522 -162.82 21.01 48.33
CA GLY A 522 -161.86 20.04 48.87
C GLY A 522 -161.75 18.78 48.01
N TYR A 523 -160.53 18.29 47.77
CA TYR A 523 -160.19 17.14 46.92
C TYR A 523 -159.98 15.87 47.76
N THR A 524 -160.44 14.72 47.27
CA THR A 524 -160.12 13.39 47.80
C THR A 524 -158.92 12.81 47.05
N TYR A 525 -157.88 12.37 47.76
CA TYR A 525 -156.68 11.74 47.19
C TYR A 525 -156.78 10.21 47.23
N TYR A 526 -156.32 9.55 46.16
CA TYR A 526 -156.05 8.11 46.13
C TYR A 526 -154.56 7.89 45.85
N THR A 527 -153.86 7.22 46.76
CA THR A 527 -152.46 6.79 46.58
C THR A 527 -152.41 5.29 46.30
N ILE A 528 -151.84 4.91 45.14
CA ILE A 528 -151.50 3.52 44.80
C ILE A 528 -149.96 3.40 44.87
N LYS A 529 -149.46 2.41 45.61
CA LYS A 529 -148.02 2.12 45.77
C LYS A 529 -147.64 1.01 44.78
N ASP A 530 -146.86 1.34 43.74
CA ASP A 530 -146.11 0.38 42.92
C ASP A 530 -144.60 0.69 43.04
N PRO A 531 -143.71 -0.28 43.28
CA PRO A 531 -142.27 -0.06 43.48
C PRO A 531 -141.54 0.60 42.30
N ASN A 532 -142.12 0.63 41.10
CA ASN A 532 -141.42 1.07 39.89
C ASN A 532 -142.08 2.25 39.16
N ALA A 533 -143.11 2.90 39.73
CA ALA A 533 -143.59 4.18 39.22
C ALA A 533 -144.43 4.95 40.26
N TYR A 534 -144.09 6.22 40.47
CA TYR A 534 -144.85 7.16 41.29
C TYR A 534 -145.70 8.07 40.38
N PHE A 535 -147.02 8.01 40.50
CA PHE A 535 -147.91 8.99 39.86
C PHE A 535 -149.01 9.44 40.84
N ALA A 536 -149.25 10.75 40.92
CA ALA A 536 -150.38 11.36 41.63
C ALA A 536 -151.39 11.86 40.59
N LEU A 537 -152.66 11.47 40.71
CA LEU A 537 -153.75 11.92 39.85
C LEU A 537 -154.65 12.89 40.61
N TYR A 538 -154.77 14.12 40.12
CA TYR A 538 -155.70 15.14 40.60
C TYR A 538 -156.94 15.14 39.72
N LYS A 539 -158.14 15.08 40.31
CA LYS A 539 -159.39 15.31 39.58
C LYS A 539 -160.12 16.50 40.18
N CYS A 540 -160.16 17.61 39.44
CA CYS A 540 -161.12 18.69 39.67
C CYS A 540 -162.34 18.43 38.81
N GLN A 541 -163.52 18.44 39.40
CA GLN A 541 -164.70 18.90 38.69
C GLN A 541 -165.28 20.09 39.45
N ARG A 542 -165.27 21.24 38.77
CA ARG A 542 -166.53 21.87 38.41
C ARG A 542 -166.89 21.40 37.02
#